data_AF-A0A7W0GJT1-F1
#
_entry.id   AF-A0A7W0GJT1-F1
#
_cell.length_a   1.000
_cell.length_b   1.000
_cell.length_c   1.000
_cell.angle_alpha   90.00
_cell.angle_beta   90.00
_cell.angle_gamma   90.00
#
_symmetry.space_group_name_H-M   'P 1'
#
loop_
_entity.id
_entity.type
_entity.pdbx_description
1 polymer ?
#
loop_
_entity_poly.entity_id
_entity_poly.type
_entity_poly.pdbx_seq_one_letter_code
_entity_poly.pdbx_strand_id
1 'polypeptide(L)'
;MVKTPSTDDALLEALQRAAFSYFQQTVNPANGLIADTSRANSPCSIAVVGFALSIYPIAVERGWMARADAVTCTVAALRFFHSSDQSGSPEATGYKGFYFHFLDMQSGQRVWRSELSMIDTALLIAGVLTARMYFTASTPQETELRELADALYRRIDWRWAQN
;
A
#
# COMPACT_ATOMS: atom_id res chain seq x y z
N MET A 1 0.19 5.92 36.44
CA MET A 1 1.63 5.65 36.65
C MET A 1 2.26 5.55 35.27
N VAL A 2 3.04 6.55 34.85
CA VAL A 2 3.72 6.53 33.55
C VAL A 2 4.91 5.57 33.70
N LYS A 3 4.88 4.45 32.98
CA LYS A 3 5.98 3.49 32.96
C LYS A 3 7.13 4.12 32.16
N THR A 4 8.27 4.34 32.79
CA THR A 4 9.48 4.78 32.08
C THR A 4 9.87 3.70 31.06
N PRO A 5 10.10 4.03 29.78
CA PRO A 5 10.48 3.04 28.79
C PRO A 5 11.78 2.35 29.20
N SER A 6 11.82 1.03 29.07
CA SER A 6 13.06 0.28 29.20
C SER A 6 14.01 0.55 28.02
N THR A 7 15.28 0.16 28.14
CA THR A 7 16.23 0.22 27.02
C THR A 7 15.72 -0.56 25.79
N ASP A 8 15.05 -1.69 26.01
CA ASP A 8 14.46 -2.50 24.95
C ASP A 8 13.28 -1.77 24.29
N ASP A 9 12.44 -1.09 25.07
CA ASP A 9 11.33 -0.29 24.53
C ASP A 9 11.84 0.86 23.66
N ALA A 10 12.92 1.52 24.10
CA ALA A 10 13.56 2.59 23.33
C ALA A 10 14.21 2.07 22.02
N LEU A 11 14.84 0.89 22.08
CA LEU A 11 15.39 0.24 20.89
C LEU A 11 14.28 -0.14 19.90
N LEU A 12 13.19 -0.74 20.38
CA LEU A 12 12.04 -1.10 19.54
C LEU A 12 11.39 0.12 18.89
N GLU A 13 11.20 1.22 19.64
CA GLU A 13 10.68 2.49 19.08
C GLU A 13 11.61 3.02 17.97
N ALA A 14 12.93 3.00 18.18
CA ALA A 14 13.89 3.45 17.19
C ALA A 14 13.84 2.59 15.91
N LEU A 15 13.78 1.27 16.05
CA LEU A 15 13.69 0.35 14.90
C LEU A 15 12.39 0.52 14.13
N GLN A 16 11.25 0.63 14.83
CA GLN A 16 9.95 0.82 14.18
C GLN A 16 9.86 2.18 13.50
N ARG A 17 10.40 3.24 14.12
CA ARG A 17 10.49 4.57 13.52
C ARG A 17 11.34 4.55 12.25
N ALA A 18 12.50 3.90 12.28
CA ALA A 18 13.37 3.76 11.12
C ALA A 18 12.68 3.00 9.98
N ALA A 19 11.95 1.93 10.30
CA ALA A 19 11.14 1.20 9.32
C ALA A 19 10.04 2.08 8.73
N PHE A 20 9.34 2.90 9.52
CA PHE A 20 8.35 3.85 9.02
C PHE A 20 8.96 4.90 8.09
N SER A 21 10.13 5.45 8.43
CA SER A 21 10.84 6.46 7.63
C SER A 21 11.12 5.99 6.20
N TYR A 22 11.32 4.68 5.98
CA TYR A 22 11.44 4.12 4.64
C TYR A 22 10.26 4.54 3.75
N PHE A 23 9.03 4.29 4.20
CA PHE A 23 7.81 4.54 3.43
C PHE A 23 7.58 6.03 3.19
N GLN A 24 7.98 6.89 4.13
CA GLN A 24 7.91 8.35 3.94
C GLN A 24 8.87 8.83 2.85
N GLN A 25 10.03 8.19 2.71
CA GLN A 25 11.07 8.59 1.77
C GLN A 25 10.90 7.99 0.37
N THR A 26 10.26 6.82 0.28
CA THR A 26 10.17 6.04 -0.97
C THR A 26 8.81 6.08 -1.65
N VAL A 27 7.83 6.77 -1.06
CA VAL A 27 6.49 6.94 -1.64
C VAL A 27 6.51 7.99 -2.76
N ASN A 28 5.79 7.69 -3.84
CA ASN A 28 5.36 8.70 -4.79
C ASN A 28 4.03 9.31 -4.30
N PRO A 29 4.04 10.58 -3.86
CA PRO A 29 2.85 11.19 -3.26
C PRO A 29 1.70 11.39 -4.25
N ALA A 30 1.96 11.36 -5.56
CA ALA A 30 0.94 11.57 -6.58
C ALA A 30 0.03 10.34 -6.77
N ASN A 31 0.56 9.13 -6.62
CA ASN A 31 -0.15 7.88 -6.89
C ASN A 31 -0.08 6.86 -5.74
N GLY A 32 0.66 7.16 -4.66
CA GLY A 32 0.81 6.28 -3.51
C GLY A 32 1.64 5.02 -3.74
N LEU A 33 2.31 4.90 -4.90
CA LEU A 33 3.25 3.80 -5.18
C LEU A 33 4.52 3.95 -4.34
N ILE A 34 5.14 2.82 -4.00
CA ILE A 34 6.27 2.78 -3.08
C ILE A 34 7.38 1.93 -3.66
N ALA A 35 8.59 2.48 -3.68
CA ALA A 35 9.74 1.80 -4.22
C ALA A 35 10.01 0.47 -3.49
N ASP A 36 10.44 -0.55 -4.23
CA ASP A 36 10.79 -1.86 -3.72
C ASP A 36 12.01 -1.82 -2.77
N THR A 37 12.98 -0.96 -3.07
CA THR A 37 14.18 -0.75 -2.25
C THR A 37 14.51 0.73 -2.10
N SER A 38 15.41 1.05 -1.16
CA SER A 38 15.97 2.39 -0.99
C SER A 38 17.02 2.78 -2.03
N ARG A 39 17.30 1.91 -3.00
CA ARG A 39 18.23 2.21 -4.09
C ARG A 39 17.59 3.21 -5.06
N ALA A 40 18.41 4.10 -5.60
CA ALA A 40 17.96 5.06 -6.61
C ALA A 40 17.33 4.32 -7.81
N ASN A 41 16.24 4.88 -8.34
CA ASN A 41 15.50 4.36 -9.49
C ASN A 41 14.91 2.94 -9.30
N SER A 42 14.71 2.50 -8.06
CA SER A 42 13.98 1.26 -7.79
C SER A 42 12.52 1.38 -8.27
N PRO A 43 11.96 0.37 -8.96
CA PRO A 43 10.54 0.39 -9.31
C PRO A 43 9.67 0.19 -8.07
N CYS A 44 8.36 0.34 -8.24
CA CYS A 44 7.39 -0.02 -7.22
C CYS A 44 7.30 -1.53 -7.06
N SER A 45 7.16 -2.02 -5.83
CA SER A 45 6.65 -3.37 -5.53
C SER A 45 5.27 -3.27 -4.90
N ILE A 46 4.28 -3.97 -5.47
CA ILE A 46 2.90 -3.90 -4.97
C ILE A 46 2.75 -4.48 -3.55
N ALA A 47 3.59 -5.44 -3.17
CA ALA A 47 3.61 -5.97 -1.81
C ALA A 47 4.08 -4.91 -0.80
N VAL A 48 5.09 -4.11 -1.17
CA VAL A 48 5.58 -3.00 -0.34
C VAL A 48 4.51 -1.93 -0.15
N VAL A 49 3.68 -1.68 -1.17
CA VAL A 49 2.51 -0.81 -1.01
C VAL A 49 1.52 -1.39 0.00
N GLY A 50 1.24 -2.70 -0.04
CA GLY A 50 0.44 -3.39 0.98
C GLY A 50 0.98 -3.21 2.41
N PHE A 51 2.30 -3.31 2.59
CA PHE A 51 2.93 -3.07 3.89
C PHE A 51 2.76 -1.62 4.35
N ALA A 52 2.92 -0.65 3.47
CA ALA A 52 2.73 0.75 3.84
C ALA A 52 1.30 1.06 4.27
N LEU A 53 0.31 0.51 3.56
CA LEU A 53 -1.11 0.65 3.92
C LEU A 53 -1.42 0.06 5.31
N SER A 54 -0.68 -0.98 5.72
CA SER A 54 -0.77 -1.56 7.07
C SER A 54 -0.04 -0.72 8.12
N ILE A 55 1.01 0.00 7.72
CA ILE A 55 1.84 0.84 8.59
C ILE A 55 1.17 2.18 8.90
N TYR A 56 0.39 2.75 7.98
CA TYR A 56 -0.27 4.03 8.21
C TYR A 56 -1.14 4.08 9.48
N PRO A 57 -2.01 3.09 9.77
CA PRO A 57 -2.67 2.99 11.07
C PRO A 57 -1.71 3.03 12.27
N ILE A 58 -0.59 2.28 12.19
CA ILE A 58 0.41 2.22 13.27
C ILE A 58 1.05 3.59 13.47
N ALA A 59 1.42 4.26 12.38
CA ALA A 59 2.02 5.59 12.43
C ALA A 59 1.07 6.64 13.01
N VAL A 60 -0.24 6.52 12.77
CA VAL A 60 -1.26 7.40 13.39
C VAL A 60 -1.36 7.13 14.89
N GLU A 61 -1.52 5.88 15.31
CA GLU A 61 -1.62 5.51 16.74
C GLU A 61 -0.36 5.87 17.54
N ARG A 62 0.80 5.81 16.89
CA ARG A 62 2.08 6.20 17.49
C ARG A 62 2.35 7.72 17.44
N GLY A 63 1.48 8.50 16.79
CA GLY A 63 1.66 9.95 16.63
C GLY A 63 2.83 10.34 15.71
N TRP A 64 3.22 9.46 14.79
CA TRP A 64 4.30 9.69 13.83
C TRP A 64 3.79 10.35 12.55
N MET A 65 2.50 10.21 12.25
CA MET A 65 1.83 10.76 11.09
C MET A 65 0.45 11.26 11.49
N ALA A 66 0.02 12.41 10.96
CA ALA A 66 -1.35 12.85 11.19
C ALA A 66 -2.33 11.93 10.45
N ARG A 67 -3.50 11.68 11.04
CA ARG A 67 -4.54 10.83 10.44
C ARG A 67 -4.94 11.30 9.05
N ALA A 68 -5.08 12.62 8.86
CA ALA A 68 -5.45 13.19 7.57
C ALA A 68 -4.42 12.91 6.47
N ASP A 69 -3.13 12.96 6.81
CA ASP A 69 -2.04 12.66 5.87
C ASP A 69 -2.05 11.16 5.52
N ALA A 70 -2.22 10.30 6.52
CA ALA A 70 -2.32 8.85 6.35
C ALA A 70 -3.49 8.45 5.44
N VAL A 71 -4.66 9.08 5.60
CA VAL A 71 -5.83 8.89 4.74
C VAL A 71 -5.52 9.38 3.32
N THR A 72 -4.85 10.53 3.17
CA THR A 72 -4.48 11.08 1.87
C THR A 72 -3.57 10.14 1.09
N CYS A 73 -2.50 9.64 1.72
CA CYS A 73 -1.60 8.66 1.11
C CYS A 73 -2.32 7.36 0.74
N THR A 74 -3.20 6.88 1.63
CA THR A 74 -3.99 5.67 1.36
C THR A 74 -4.91 5.85 0.15
N VAL A 75 -5.71 6.93 0.12
CA VAL A 75 -6.63 7.21 -0.99
C VAL A 75 -5.89 7.36 -2.31
N ALA A 76 -4.70 7.98 -2.33
CA ALA A 76 -3.88 8.07 -3.53
C ALA A 76 -3.53 6.67 -4.10
N ALA A 77 -3.03 5.77 -3.26
CA ALA A 77 -2.72 4.39 -3.64
C ALA A 77 -3.97 3.63 -4.13
N LEU A 78 -5.08 3.71 -3.37
CA LEU A 78 -6.31 3.00 -3.74
C LEU A 78 -6.89 3.52 -5.06
N ARG A 79 -6.89 4.84 -5.30
CA ARG A 79 -7.34 5.45 -6.57
C ARG A 79 -6.50 4.96 -7.74
N PHE A 80 -5.18 4.92 -7.57
CA PHE A 80 -4.27 4.40 -8.59
C PHE A 80 -4.64 2.96 -8.97
N PHE A 81 -4.66 2.02 -8.01
CA PHE A 81 -4.95 0.62 -8.31
C PHE A 81 -6.38 0.39 -8.80
N HIS A 82 -7.33 1.19 -8.33
CA HIS A 82 -8.72 1.10 -8.78
C HIS A 82 -8.84 1.52 -10.25
N SER A 83 -8.13 2.56 -10.66
CA SER A 83 -8.23 3.14 -12.01
C SER A 83 -7.20 2.60 -13.00
N SER A 84 -6.30 1.73 -12.54
CA SER A 84 -5.17 1.21 -13.32
C SER A 84 -5.62 0.30 -14.47
N ASP A 85 -4.78 0.18 -15.50
CA ASP A 85 -5.01 -0.75 -16.61
C ASP A 85 -5.04 -2.22 -16.14
N GLN A 86 -6.14 -2.90 -16.46
CA GLN A 86 -6.41 -4.32 -16.16
C GLN A 86 -6.56 -5.18 -17.43
N SER A 87 -6.11 -4.66 -18.58
CA SER A 87 -6.20 -5.32 -19.89
C SER A 87 -5.37 -6.60 -19.98
N GLY A 88 -4.34 -6.76 -19.14
CA GLY A 88 -3.36 -7.84 -19.24
C GLY A 88 -2.36 -7.69 -20.39
N SER A 89 -2.29 -6.51 -21.02
CA SER A 89 -1.26 -6.19 -22.00
C SER A 89 0.15 -6.22 -21.38
N PRO A 90 1.23 -6.25 -22.18
CA PRO A 90 2.60 -6.21 -21.66
C PRO A 90 2.92 -5.01 -20.78
N GLU A 91 2.25 -3.86 -21.00
CA GLU A 91 2.41 -2.65 -20.17
C GLU A 91 1.31 -2.48 -19.11
N ALA A 92 0.29 -3.34 -19.07
CA ALA A 92 -0.81 -3.23 -18.12
C ALA A 92 -0.32 -3.30 -16.67
N THR A 93 -1.02 -2.63 -15.76
CA THR A 93 -0.75 -2.71 -14.32
C THR A 93 -1.19 -4.05 -13.74
N GLY A 94 -2.20 -4.68 -14.33
CA GLY A 94 -2.65 -6.00 -13.91
C GLY A 94 -3.61 -6.68 -14.89
N TYR A 95 -4.21 -7.77 -14.41
CA TYR A 95 -5.14 -8.59 -15.18
C TYR A 95 -6.03 -9.39 -14.24
N LYS A 96 -7.33 -9.52 -14.57
CA LYS A 96 -8.31 -10.30 -13.78
C LYS A 96 -8.41 -9.89 -12.31
N GLY A 97 -8.11 -8.62 -12.03
CA GLY A 97 -8.07 -8.06 -10.69
C GLY A 97 -6.77 -8.32 -9.92
N PHE A 98 -5.88 -9.15 -10.46
CA PHE A 98 -4.51 -9.30 -9.96
C PHE A 98 -3.63 -8.19 -10.53
N TYR A 99 -2.47 -7.99 -9.91
CA TYR A 99 -1.50 -6.98 -10.28
C TYR A 99 -0.14 -7.61 -10.58
N PHE A 100 0.60 -7.02 -11.52
CA PHE A 100 1.99 -7.42 -11.76
C PHE A 100 2.87 -6.98 -10.61
N HIS A 101 3.85 -7.80 -10.26
CA HIS A 101 4.71 -7.58 -9.08
C HIS A 101 5.35 -6.19 -9.08
N PHE A 102 6.06 -5.87 -10.17
CA PHE A 102 6.82 -4.63 -10.29
C PHE A 102 6.20 -3.68 -11.29
N LEU A 103 6.03 -2.43 -10.86
CA LEU A 103 5.46 -1.34 -11.64
C LEU A 103 6.44 -0.16 -11.72
N ASP A 104 6.42 0.56 -12.82
CA ASP A 104 7.10 1.85 -12.94
C ASP A 104 6.49 2.83 -11.93
N MET A 105 7.35 3.57 -11.22
CA MET A 105 6.94 4.42 -10.11
C MET A 105 6.00 5.57 -10.52
N GLN A 106 6.06 5.99 -11.79
CA GLN A 106 5.30 7.14 -12.28
C GLN A 106 4.08 6.73 -13.08
N SER A 107 4.31 5.90 -14.10
CA SER A 107 3.27 5.48 -15.04
C SER A 107 2.41 4.32 -14.52
N GLY A 108 2.94 3.52 -13.59
CA GLY A 108 2.28 2.31 -13.12
C GLY A 108 2.28 1.15 -14.12
N GLN A 109 3.07 1.26 -15.20
CA GLN A 109 3.22 0.20 -16.19
C GLN A 109 4.07 -0.93 -15.63
N ARG A 110 3.77 -2.17 -16.01
CA ARG A 110 4.58 -3.34 -15.64
C ARG A 110 6.03 -3.16 -16.06
N VAL A 111 6.97 -3.42 -15.15
CA VAL A 111 8.41 -3.43 -15.45
C VAL A 111 9.01 -4.83 -15.32
N TRP A 112 10.18 -4.98 -15.95
CA TRP A 112 11.00 -6.20 -15.93
C TRP A 112 10.29 -7.48 -16.38
N ARG A 113 9.18 -7.34 -17.12
CA ARG A 113 8.32 -8.46 -17.52
C ARG A 113 7.92 -9.32 -16.29
N SER A 114 7.79 -8.68 -15.12
CA SER A 114 7.48 -9.33 -13.85
C SER A 114 6.17 -10.09 -13.90
N GLU A 115 6.03 -11.18 -13.16
CA GLU A 115 4.85 -12.04 -13.18
C GLU A 115 3.57 -11.32 -12.71
N LEU A 116 2.42 -11.81 -13.16
CA LEU A 116 1.13 -11.47 -12.54
C LEU A 116 1.12 -12.15 -11.17
N SER A 117 1.36 -11.39 -10.11
CA SER A 117 1.73 -11.96 -8.82
C SER A 117 0.52 -12.11 -7.91
N MET A 118 0.09 -13.37 -7.72
CA MET A 118 -1.01 -13.70 -6.82
C MET A 118 -0.65 -13.41 -5.36
N ILE A 119 0.57 -13.74 -4.95
CA ILE A 119 1.02 -13.52 -3.56
C ILE A 119 1.13 -12.04 -3.25
N ASP A 120 1.72 -11.24 -4.14
CA ASP A 120 1.88 -9.81 -3.88
C ASP A 120 0.55 -9.06 -4.00
N THR A 121 -0.36 -9.54 -4.87
CA THR A 121 -1.76 -9.08 -4.87
C THR A 121 -2.42 -9.38 -3.51
N ALA A 122 -2.23 -10.57 -2.94
CA ALA A 122 -2.79 -10.90 -1.63
C ALA A 122 -2.23 -10.00 -0.52
N LEU A 123 -0.91 -9.74 -0.54
CA LEU A 123 -0.25 -8.85 0.42
C LEU A 123 -0.72 -7.38 0.28
N LEU A 124 -0.83 -6.89 -0.96
CA LEU A 124 -1.42 -5.59 -1.25
C LEU A 124 -2.81 -5.48 -0.61
N ILE A 125 -3.66 -6.46 -0.86
CA ILE A 125 -5.07 -6.42 -0.47
C ILE A 125 -5.24 -6.61 1.04
N ALA A 126 -4.36 -7.37 1.69
CA ALA A 126 -4.30 -7.40 3.15
C ALA A 126 -4.05 -6.01 3.74
N GLY A 127 -3.14 -5.23 3.14
CA GLY A 127 -2.91 -3.83 3.51
C GLY A 127 -4.10 -2.93 3.25
N VAL A 128 -4.73 -3.05 2.07
CA VAL A 128 -5.95 -2.33 1.70
C VAL A 128 -7.06 -2.56 2.74
N LEU A 129 -7.31 -3.81 3.11
CA LEU A 129 -8.33 -4.17 4.10
C LEU A 129 -7.96 -3.71 5.50
N THR A 130 -6.68 -3.75 5.88
CA THR A 130 -6.21 -3.21 7.16
C THR A 130 -6.51 -1.72 7.29
N ALA A 131 -6.15 -0.94 6.26
CA ALA A 131 -6.46 0.49 6.21
C ALA A 131 -7.98 0.74 6.24
N ARG A 132 -8.76 0.00 5.44
CA ARG A 132 -10.24 0.08 5.43
C ARG A 132 -10.85 -0.11 6.81
N MET A 133 -10.36 -1.09 7.58
CA MET A 133 -10.91 -1.41 8.90
C MET A 133 -10.55 -0.38 9.97
N TYR A 134 -9.44 0.35 9.79
CA TYR A 134 -8.98 1.37 10.72
C TYR A 134 -9.53 2.78 10.41
N PHE A 135 -9.67 3.12 9.12
CA PHE A 135 -10.15 4.42 8.66
C PHE A 135 -11.69 4.47 8.55
N THR A 136 -12.35 4.60 9.70
CA THR A 136 -13.82 4.51 9.86
C THR A 136 -14.53 5.85 10.14
N ALA A 137 -13.83 6.98 10.12
CA ALA A 137 -14.45 8.28 10.38
C ALA A 137 -15.52 8.60 9.32
N SER A 138 -16.53 9.37 9.73
CA SER A 138 -17.61 9.86 8.85
C SER A 138 -17.16 11.10 8.07
N THR A 139 -16.05 10.98 7.35
CA THR A 139 -15.53 12.02 6.45
C THR A 139 -15.66 11.55 5.00
N PRO A 140 -15.74 12.48 4.01
CA PRO A 140 -15.79 12.11 2.60
C PRO A 140 -14.59 11.24 2.18
N GLN A 141 -13.37 11.59 2.59
CA GLN A 141 -12.16 10.86 2.20
C GLN A 141 -12.09 9.46 2.81
N GLU A 142 -12.44 9.28 4.08
CA GLU A 142 -12.45 7.93 4.68
C GLU A 142 -13.62 7.08 4.14
N THR A 143 -14.72 7.71 3.70
CA THR A 143 -15.81 7.02 3.00
C THR A 143 -15.33 6.49 1.65
N GLU A 144 -14.72 7.34 0.84
CA GLU A 144 -14.12 6.94 -0.45
C GLU A 144 -13.06 5.84 -0.27
N LEU A 145 -12.18 5.96 0.73
CA LEU A 145 -11.19 4.94 1.05
C LEU A 145 -11.86 3.57 1.24
N ARG A 146 -12.93 3.51 2.03
CA ARG A 146 -13.63 2.25 2.31
C ARG A 146 -14.33 1.68 1.08
N GLU A 147 -14.88 2.54 0.22
CA GLU A 147 -15.52 2.15 -1.05
C GLU A 147 -14.50 1.60 -2.05
N LEU A 148 -13.38 2.29 -2.25
CA LEU A 148 -12.29 1.84 -3.12
C LEU A 148 -11.69 0.52 -2.63
N ALA A 149 -11.46 0.40 -1.32
CA ALA A 149 -10.91 -0.82 -0.73
C ALA A 149 -11.83 -2.03 -0.96
N ASP A 150 -13.14 -1.84 -0.82
CA ASP A 150 -14.15 -2.87 -1.04
C ASP A 150 -14.24 -3.26 -2.52
N ALA A 151 -14.18 -2.28 -3.42
CA ALA A 151 -14.14 -2.52 -4.87
C ALA A 151 -12.89 -3.30 -5.29
N LEU A 152 -11.72 -2.93 -4.77
CA LEU A 152 -10.45 -3.62 -5.03
C LEU A 152 -10.46 -5.07 -4.53
N TYR A 153 -10.93 -5.29 -3.31
CA TYR A 153 -11.04 -6.64 -2.75
C TYR A 153 -11.95 -7.54 -3.60
N ARG A 154 -13.10 -7.02 -4.06
CA ARG A 154 -14.05 -7.80 -4.88
C ARG A 154 -13.64 -7.98 -6.33
N ARG A 155 -12.73 -7.13 -6.85
CA ARG A 155 -12.28 -7.19 -8.25
C ARG A 155 -11.50 -8.47 -8.56
N ILE A 156 -10.83 -9.06 -7.56
CA ILE A 156 -9.88 -10.15 -7.79
C ILE A 156 -10.61 -11.45 -8.08
N ASP A 157 -10.36 -12.00 -9.28
CA ASP A 157 -10.96 -13.26 -9.72
C ASP A 157 -10.14 -14.47 -9.23
N TRP A 158 -10.26 -14.79 -7.94
CA TRP A 158 -9.58 -15.94 -7.34
C TRP A 158 -9.97 -17.29 -7.96
N ARG A 159 -11.14 -17.38 -8.62
CA ARG A 159 -11.57 -18.60 -9.32
C ARG A 159 -10.82 -18.77 -10.62
N TRP A 160 -10.60 -17.67 -11.35
CA TRP A 160 -9.79 -17.70 -12.58
C TRP A 160 -8.39 -18.25 -12.31
N ALA A 161 -7.78 -17.92 -11.18
CA ALA A 161 -6.44 -18.34 -10.80
C ALA A 161 -6.29 -19.83 -10.41
N GLN A 162 -7.38 -20.59 -10.28
CA GLN A 162 -7.35 -22.00 -9.84
C GLN A 162 -7.17 -23.02 -10.98
N ASN A 163 -7.05 -22.55 -12.23
CA ASN A 163 -7.04 -23.39 -13.43
C ASN A 163 -5.64 -23.64 -13.98
#